data_AF-B7PZR0-F1
#
_entry.id   AF-B7PZR0-F1
#
_cell.length_a   1.000
_cell.length_b   1.000
_cell.length_c   1.000
_cell.angle_alpha   90.00
_cell.angle_beta   90.00
_cell.angle_gamma   90.00
#
_symmetry.space_group_name_H-M   'P 1'
#
loop_
_entity.id
_entity.type
_entity.pdbx_description
1 polymer ?
#
loop_
_entity_poly.entity_id
_entity_poly.type
_entity_poly.pdbx_seq_one_letter_code
_entity_poly.pdbx_strand_id
1 'polypeptide(L)'
;MSIRPVLLLLLACSITVCTSGALAPGREVLRAPTKQVIKNYFATDRTRVSLTCEPERFLVQINFTQPFRGVVHAGHKKGKCKIRGDGSRAYTLRVPLNDCSTTHNRAKLKP
;
A
#
# COMPACT_ATOMS: atom_id res chain seq x y z
N MET A 1 -20.20 -17.75 -64.68
CA MET A 1 -19.71 -17.68 -63.29
C MET A 1 -18.83 -16.47 -63.12
N SER A 2 -18.97 -15.79 -61.97
CA SER A 2 -18.02 -14.83 -61.37
C SER A 2 -18.11 -13.36 -61.79
N ILE A 3 -19.02 -12.62 -61.14
CA ILE A 3 -18.89 -11.18 -60.87
C ILE A 3 -18.72 -11.06 -59.35
N ARG A 4 -17.64 -10.42 -58.92
CA ARG A 4 -17.10 -10.46 -57.55
C ARG A 4 -17.92 -9.57 -56.58
N PRO A 5 -18.19 -10.04 -55.35
CA PRO A 5 -19.14 -9.44 -54.39
C PRO A 5 -18.61 -8.22 -53.61
N VAL A 6 -17.53 -7.59 -54.06
CA VAL A 6 -16.82 -6.55 -53.28
C VAL A 6 -17.42 -5.15 -53.45
N LEU A 7 -18.35 -4.96 -54.41
CA LEU A 7 -18.92 -3.65 -54.72
C LEU A 7 -20.19 -3.30 -53.92
N LEU A 8 -20.71 -4.21 -53.10
CA LEU A 8 -22.00 -4.03 -52.39
C LEU A 8 -21.88 -3.67 -50.91
N LEU A 9 -20.67 -3.57 -50.36
CA LEU A 9 -20.43 -3.36 -48.92
C LEU A 9 -19.97 -1.94 -48.54
N LEU A 10 -19.89 -1.00 -49.48
CA LEU A 10 -19.39 0.37 -49.23
C LEU A 10 -20.49 1.43 -49.01
N LEU A 11 -21.75 1.04 -48.82
CA LEU A 11 -22.90 1.97 -48.73
C LEU A 11 -23.59 2.02 -47.35
N ALA A 12 -22.99 1.48 -46.29
CA ALA A 12 -23.56 1.49 -44.92
C ALA A 12 -22.74 2.31 -43.92
N CYS A 13 -22.05 3.36 -44.37
CA CYS A 13 -21.40 4.34 -43.49
C CYS A 13 -22.13 5.67 -43.65
N SER A 14 -22.57 6.26 -42.52
CA SER A 14 -23.57 7.35 -42.35
C SER A 14 -24.95 6.75 -42.07
N ILE A 15 -25.63 6.91 -40.93
CA ILE A 15 -25.71 8.03 -39.99
C ILE A 15 -26.16 7.41 -38.66
N THR A 16 -25.29 7.30 -37.65
CA THR A 16 -25.75 7.16 -36.26
C THR A 16 -25.52 8.49 -35.58
N VAL A 17 -26.59 9.28 -35.54
CA VAL A 17 -26.72 10.49 -34.73
C VAL A 17 -26.49 10.08 -33.27
N CYS A 18 -25.31 10.37 -32.72
CA CYS A 18 -25.11 10.32 -31.29
C CYS A 18 -25.95 11.43 -30.67
N THR A 19 -26.98 11.01 -29.94
CA THR A 19 -27.88 11.86 -29.18
C THR A 19 -27.09 12.72 -28.18
N SER A 20 -27.45 13.99 -28.14
CA SER A 20 -26.92 15.01 -27.24
C SER A 20 -27.19 14.64 -25.78
N GLY A 21 -26.27 13.91 -25.16
CA GLY A 21 -26.17 13.78 -23.71
C GLY A 21 -25.46 15.01 -23.16
N ALA A 22 -26.21 15.93 -22.54
CA ALA A 22 -25.68 17.08 -21.83
C ALA A 22 -24.54 16.66 -20.89
N LEU A 23 -23.31 17.12 -21.16
CA LEU A 23 -22.24 17.12 -20.18
C LEU A 23 -22.65 18.06 -19.05
N ALA A 24 -23.21 17.49 -17.99
CA ALA A 24 -23.18 18.14 -16.69
C ALA A 24 -21.69 18.39 -16.35
N PRO A 25 -21.30 19.62 -15.96
CA PRO A 25 -19.94 19.86 -15.51
C PRO A 25 -19.75 19.06 -14.22
N GLY A 26 -19.02 17.94 -14.33
CA GLY A 26 -18.54 17.19 -13.19
C GLY A 26 -17.74 18.16 -12.33
N ARG A 27 -18.29 18.49 -11.15
CA ARG A 27 -17.53 19.15 -10.08
C ARG A 27 -16.30 18.30 -9.81
N GLU A 28 -15.14 18.76 -10.27
CA GLU A 28 -13.87 18.28 -9.79
C GLU A 28 -13.78 18.71 -8.33
N VAL A 29 -14.19 17.80 -7.43
CA VAL A 29 -14.02 18.01 -6.00
C VAL A 29 -12.52 17.96 -5.76
N LEU A 30 -11.89 19.14 -5.74
CA LEU A 30 -10.54 19.35 -5.27
C LEU A 30 -10.49 18.80 -3.85
N ARG A 31 -10.10 17.53 -3.70
CA ARG A 31 -9.91 16.92 -2.40
C ARG A 31 -8.79 17.68 -1.74
N ALA A 32 -9.13 18.44 -0.70
CA ALA A 32 -8.15 19.08 0.16
C ALA A 32 -7.08 18.05 0.56
N PRO A 33 -5.79 18.42 0.63
CA PRO A 33 -4.73 17.51 1.05
C PRO A 33 -5.12 16.98 2.43
N THR A 34 -5.40 15.67 2.49
CA THR A 34 -5.70 15.02 3.76
C THR A 34 -4.45 15.14 4.61
N LYS A 35 -4.53 15.89 5.70
CA LYS A 35 -3.48 15.98 6.71
C LYS A 35 -3.17 14.54 7.13
N GLN A 36 -2.01 14.02 6.72
CA GLN A 36 -1.61 12.66 7.08
C GLN A 36 -1.46 12.60 8.59
N VAL A 37 -2.45 12.03 9.26
CA VAL A 37 -2.36 11.73 10.69
C VAL A 37 -1.32 10.62 10.81
N ILE A 38 -0.15 10.94 11.35
CA ILE A 38 0.91 9.97 11.60
C ILE A 38 0.37 8.99 12.64
N LYS A 39 0.03 7.78 12.20
CA LYS A 39 -0.35 6.68 13.09
C LYS A 39 0.92 5.88 13.40
N ASN A 40 1.17 5.65 14.68
CA ASN A 40 2.25 4.77 15.15
C ASN A 40 1.87 3.28 15.13
N TYR A 41 0.72 2.95 14.54
CA TYR A 41 0.23 1.58 14.44
C TYR A 41 -0.38 1.30 13.07
N PHE A 42 -0.31 0.03 12.68
CA PHE A 42 -0.91 -0.56 11.50
C PHE A 42 -1.76 -1.76 11.93
N ALA A 43 -2.93 -1.93 11.33
CA ALA A 43 -3.82 -3.03 11.67
C ALA A 43 -4.44 -3.64 10.42
N THR A 44 -4.57 -4.96 10.44
CA THR A 44 -5.29 -5.80 9.47
C THR A 44 -6.16 -6.76 10.26
N ASP A 45 -7.02 -7.52 9.58
CA ASP A 45 -7.84 -8.56 10.21
C ASP A 45 -7.01 -9.70 10.83
N ARG A 46 -5.73 -9.79 10.47
CA ARG A 46 -4.82 -10.86 10.93
C ARG A 46 -3.77 -10.39 11.94
N THR A 47 -3.41 -9.11 11.92
CA THR A 47 -2.27 -8.61 12.69
C THR A 47 -2.42 -7.12 12.99
N ARG A 48 -2.10 -6.75 14.22
CA ARG A 48 -1.90 -5.36 14.66
C ARG A 48 -0.43 -5.16 15.03
N VAL A 49 0.18 -4.14 14.44
CA VAL A 49 1.56 -3.74 14.68
C VAL A 49 1.57 -2.34 15.27
N SER A 50 2.29 -2.13 16.37
CA SER A 50 2.54 -0.81 16.95
C SER A 50 4.03 -0.57 17.11
N LEU A 51 4.45 0.68 16.94
CA LEU A 51 5.83 1.10 17.04
C LEU A 51 5.99 2.12 18.17
N THR A 52 6.98 1.87 19.02
CA THR A 52 7.40 2.78 20.08
C THR A 52 8.87 3.13 19.87
N CYS A 53 9.21 4.42 20.00
CA CYS A 53 10.58 4.91 19.92
C CYS A 53 11.20 4.93 21.32
N GLU A 54 12.30 4.20 21.51
CA GLU A 54 13.20 4.33 22.66
C GLU A 54 14.50 5.02 22.22
N PRO A 55 15.32 5.56 23.15
CA PRO A 55 16.51 6.32 22.81
C PRO A 55 17.51 5.62 21.88
N GLU A 56 17.64 4.29 21.96
CA GLU A 56 18.62 3.51 21.18
C GLU A 56 18.00 2.48 20.23
N ARG A 57 16.66 2.35 20.23
CA ARG A 57 15.97 1.33 19.44
C ARG A 57 14.50 1.65 19.25
N PHE A 58 13.90 1.01 18.26
CA PHE A 58 12.46 0.90 18.12
C PHE A 58 11.97 -0.40 18.74
N LEU A 59 10.86 -0.34 19.46
CA LEU A 59 10.08 -1.51 19.86
C LEU A 59 8.91 -1.68 18.89
N VAL A 60 8.93 -2.78 18.14
CA VAL A 60 7.83 -3.15 17.23
C VAL A 60 7.05 -4.27 17.88
N GLN A 61 5.87 -3.94 18.40
CA GLN A 61 4.95 -4.89 19.01
C GLN A 61 4.01 -5.43 17.95
N ILE A 62 3.88 -6.75 17.89
CA ILE A 62 3.13 -7.45 16.85
C ILE A 62 2.16 -8.40 17.53
N ASN A 63 0.88 -8.16 17.33
CA ASN A 63 -0.21 -8.96 17.87
C ASN A 63 -0.97 -9.62 16.72
N PHE A 64 -0.91 -10.95 16.67
CA PHE A 64 -1.63 -11.77 15.71
C PHE A 64 -2.98 -12.23 16.27
N THR A 65 -3.98 -12.35 15.40
CA THR A 65 -5.29 -12.90 15.80
C THR A 65 -5.24 -14.42 15.98
N GLN A 66 -4.30 -15.09 15.32
CA GLN A 66 -4.08 -16.54 15.36
C GLN A 66 -2.62 -16.88 15.75
N PRO A 67 -2.36 -18.10 16.26
CA PRO A 67 -0.99 -18.58 16.53
C PRO A 67 -0.05 -18.41 15.34
N PHE A 68 1.08 -17.74 15.55
CA PHE A 68 2.04 -17.45 14.47
C PHE A 68 3.28 -18.34 14.56
N ARG A 69 3.64 -19.02 13.47
CA ARG A 69 4.84 -19.87 13.34
C ARG A 69 5.76 -19.46 12.17
N GLY A 70 5.56 -18.26 11.65
CA GLY A 70 6.35 -17.73 10.52
C GLY A 70 7.64 -17.04 10.97
N VAL A 71 8.21 -16.23 10.07
CA VAL A 71 9.37 -15.39 10.36
C VAL A 71 9.02 -13.93 10.13
N VAL A 72 9.26 -13.08 11.13
CA VAL A 72 9.21 -11.63 11.00
C VAL A 72 10.65 -11.11 10.96
N HIS A 73 10.95 -10.15 10.09
CA HIS A 73 12.26 -9.49 10.07
C HIS A 73 12.15 -8.00 9.76
N ALA A 74 13.08 -7.21 10.32
CA ALA A 74 13.34 -5.84 9.92
C ALA A 74 14.62 -5.80 9.08
N GLY A 75 14.59 -5.07 7.97
CA GLY A 75 15.69 -5.03 7.01
C GLY A 75 15.92 -6.38 6.33
N HIS A 76 17.18 -6.73 6.10
CA HIS A 76 17.56 -7.93 5.34
C HIS A 76 17.11 -9.23 6.03
N LYS A 77 16.41 -10.11 5.29
CA LYS A 77 15.93 -11.43 5.76
C LYS A 77 16.98 -12.32 6.46
N LYS A 78 18.25 -12.22 6.05
CA LYS A 78 19.37 -12.98 6.63
C LYS A 78 19.95 -12.31 7.89
N GLY A 79 19.71 -11.02 8.10
CA GLY A 79 20.24 -10.23 9.23
C GLY A 79 19.70 -10.64 10.59
N LYS A 80 20.20 -10.01 11.67
CA LYS A 80 19.90 -10.42 13.06
C LYS A 80 18.55 -9.95 13.60
N CYS A 81 17.95 -8.90 13.05
CA CYS A 81 16.61 -8.45 13.47
C CYS A 81 15.51 -9.33 12.90
N LYS A 82 15.35 -10.53 13.46
CA LYS A 82 14.27 -11.43 13.13
C LYS A 82 13.71 -12.13 14.36
N ILE A 83 12.45 -12.51 14.25
CA ILE A 83 11.76 -13.39 15.19
C ILE A 83 11.28 -14.61 14.41
N ARG A 84 11.44 -15.79 15.01
CA ARG A 84 10.77 -17.00 14.56
C ARG A 84 9.59 -17.24 15.50
N GLY A 85 8.40 -17.41 14.93
CA GLY A 85 7.20 -17.67 15.70
C GLY A 85 7.23 -19.06 16.32
N ASP A 86 6.83 -19.15 17.59
CA ASP A 86 6.71 -20.37 18.37
C ASP A 86 5.24 -20.84 18.51
N GLY A 87 4.30 -20.09 17.93
CA GLY A 87 2.86 -20.27 18.12
C GLY A 87 2.25 -19.26 19.09
N SER A 88 3.04 -18.40 19.75
CA SER A 88 2.52 -17.23 20.46
C SER A 88 1.75 -16.32 19.49
N ARG A 89 0.88 -15.48 20.07
CA ARG A 89 0.13 -14.44 19.37
C ARG A 89 0.74 -13.05 19.55
N ALA A 90 1.66 -12.88 20.49
CA ALA A 90 2.26 -11.59 20.81
C ALA A 90 3.78 -11.69 20.74
N TYR A 91 4.39 -10.77 20.00
CA TYR A 91 5.83 -10.68 19.83
C TYR A 91 6.29 -9.24 19.91
N THR A 92 7.53 -9.03 20.33
CA THR A 92 8.19 -7.72 20.31
C THR A 92 9.53 -7.84 19.60
N LEU A 93 9.68 -7.16 18.46
CA LEU A 93 10.94 -7.04 17.75
C LEU A 93 11.64 -5.75 18.19
N ARG A 94 12.88 -5.90 18.68
CA ARG A 94 13.76 -4.79 19.04
C ARG A 94 14.65 -4.45 17.85
N VAL A 95 14.48 -3.26 17.28
CA VAL A 95 15.22 -2.81 16.09
C VAL A 95 16.17 -1.68 16.49
N PRO A 96 17.49 -1.89 16.52
CA PRO A 96 18.46 -0.84 16.86
C PRO A 96 18.42 0.32 15.85
N LEU A 97 18.69 1.54 16.32
CA LEU A 97 18.68 2.73 15.44
C LEU A 97 19.80 2.73 14.39
N ASN A 98 20.88 1.98 14.59
CA ASN A 98 22.06 1.98 13.72
C ASN A 98 22.26 0.64 12.99
N ASP A 99 21.24 -0.22 12.95
CA ASP A 99 21.33 -1.55 12.37
C ASP A 99 20.00 -1.95 11.70
N CYS A 100 19.95 -3.14 11.12
CA CYS A 100 18.75 -3.74 10.54
C CYS A 100 18.13 -2.87 9.44
N SER A 101 19.03 -2.24 8.68
CA SER A 101 18.71 -1.34 7.56
C SER A 101 17.87 -0.13 7.96
N THR A 102 17.92 0.28 9.23
CA THR A 102 17.33 1.55 9.67
C THR A 102 18.07 2.72 9.03
N THR A 103 17.33 3.79 8.72
CA THR A 103 17.86 4.98 8.07
C THR A 103 17.53 6.20 8.91
N HIS A 104 18.54 7.04 9.16
CA HIS A 104 18.38 8.32 9.82
C HIS A 104 18.08 9.40 8.79
N ASN A 105 16.80 9.70 8.62
CA ASN A 105 16.43 10.88 7.86
C ASN A 105 16.69 12.11 8.72
N ARG A 106 17.79 12.81 8.43
CA ARG A 106 18.01 14.18 8.93
C ARG A 106 17.05 15.14 8.22
N ALA A 107 15.74 14.94 8.39
CA ALA A 107 14.81 16.02 8.14
C ALA A 107 15.25 17.14 9.09
N LYS A 108 15.65 18.30 8.55
CA LYS A 108 15.95 19.46 9.37
C LYS A 108 14.71 19.71 10.24
N LEU A 109 14.78 19.35 11.51
CA LEU A 109 13.87 19.86 12.52
C LEU A 109 14.07 21.37 12.44
N LYS A 110 13.08 22.07 11.87
CA LYS A 110 13.07 23.53 11.88
C LYS A 110 13.07 23.92 13.36
N PRO A 111 14.08 24.66 13.84
CA PRO A 111 14.10 25.13 15.22
C PRO A 111 12.88 26.00 15.51
#